data_AF-A0A1F4T753-F1
#
_entry.id   AF-A0A1F4T753-F1
#
_cell.length_a   1.000
_cell.length_b   1.000
_cell.length_c   1.000
_cell.angle_alpha   90.00
_cell.angle_beta   90.00
_cell.angle_gamma   90.00
#
_symmetry.space_group_name_H-M   'P 1'
#
loop_
_entity.id
_entity.type
_entity.pdbx_description
1 polymer ?
#
loop_
_entity_poly.entity_id
_entity_poly.type
_entity_poly.pdbx_seq_one_letter_code
_entity_poly.pdbx_strand_id
1 'polypeptide(L)'
;MSNLEMTAGLPGKRTQEWSPTRAFLPLILGKETDNLNKKETKQIELFEKGLERNLSKDDTIESAVSKIVKVALAAEYGPSLVADRSSEPMVRTIAQAILNNSQLRKQALMLIDRFADHV
;
A
#
# COMPACT_ATOMS: atom_id res chain seq x y z
N MET A 1 1.72 -5.59 62.90
CA MET A 1 2.32 -6.64 62.04
C MET A 1 1.16 -7.47 61.53
N SER A 2 0.78 -7.54 60.26
CA SER A 2 1.42 -7.16 59.01
C SER A 2 0.29 -6.88 57.99
N ASN A 3 0.28 -5.71 57.36
CA ASN A 3 -0.63 -5.45 56.24
C ASN A 3 0.07 -5.89 54.96
N LEU A 4 -0.50 -6.92 54.32
CA LEU A 4 -0.11 -7.41 53.00
C LEU A 4 -0.51 -6.38 51.94
N GLU A 5 0.48 -5.82 51.28
CA GLU A 5 0.33 -5.09 50.02
C GLU A 5 -0.13 -6.08 48.94
N MET A 6 -1.31 -5.87 48.37
CA MET A 6 -1.68 -6.41 47.06
C MET A 6 -1.73 -5.25 46.08
N THR A 7 -0.64 -5.06 45.36
CA THR A 7 -0.56 -4.23 44.16
C THR A 7 -1.34 -4.94 43.05
N ALA A 8 -2.61 -4.58 42.88
CA ALA A 8 -3.37 -4.96 41.69
C ALA A 8 -2.80 -4.20 40.49
N GLY A 9 -1.86 -4.82 39.79
CA GLY A 9 -1.36 -4.36 38.50
C GLY A 9 -2.52 -4.24 37.51
N LEU A 10 -2.76 -3.01 37.04
CA LEU A 10 -3.67 -2.72 35.94
C LEU A 10 -3.22 -3.53 34.71
N PRO A 11 -4.13 -4.23 33.99
CA PRO A 11 -3.75 -4.90 32.76
C PRO A 11 -3.40 -3.84 31.73
N GLY A 12 -2.11 -3.77 31.40
CA GLY A 12 -1.59 -2.89 30.36
C GLY A 12 -2.42 -3.06 29.09
N LYS A 13 -3.02 -1.96 28.63
CA LYS A 13 -3.60 -1.87 27.29
C LYS A 13 -2.49 -2.28 26.32
N ARG A 14 -2.58 -3.48 25.76
CA ARG A 14 -1.81 -3.82 24.56
C ARG A 14 -2.40 -2.96 23.46
N THR A 15 -1.81 -1.80 23.22
CA THR A 15 -1.77 -1.23 21.88
C THR A 15 -1.18 -2.33 21.02
N GLN A 16 -2.04 -3.05 20.31
CA GLN A 16 -1.59 -3.97 19.30
C GLN A 16 -1.01 -3.09 18.20
N GLU A 17 0.28 -2.77 18.32
CA GLU A 17 1.06 -2.18 17.23
C GLU A 17 0.87 -3.12 16.04
N TRP A 18 0.22 -2.60 15.00
CA TRP A 18 0.10 -3.30 13.75
C TRP A 18 1.50 -3.43 13.18
N SER A 19 2.12 -4.60 13.32
CA SER A 19 3.38 -4.90 12.68
C SER A 19 3.10 -5.42 11.27
N PRO A 20 3.61 -4.79 10.20
CA PRO A 20 3.37 -5.27 8.84
C PRO A 20 4.15 -6.57 8.62
N THR A 21 3.50 -7.71 8.89
CA THR A 21 4.00 -8.99 8.40
C THR A 21 3.96 -8.94 6.87
N ARG A 22 5.00 -9.47 6.21
CA ARG A 22 5.23 -9.48 4.75
C ARG A 22 4.14 -10.18 3.89
N ALA A 23 2.90 -10.27 4.35
CA ALA A 23 1.84 -11.11 3.79
C ALA A 23 0.60 -10.31 3.36
N PHE A 24 0.75 -9.25 2.54
CA PHE A 24 -0.38 -8.46 2.04
C PHE A 24 -0.61 -8.57 0.52
N LEU A 25 0.38 -9.06 -0.24
CA LEU A 25 0.14 -9.53 -1.61
C LEU A 25 -1.02 -10.53 -1.70
N PRO A 26 -1.15 -11.52 -0.77
CA PRO A 26 -2.32 -12.39 -0.74
C PRO A 26 -3.65 -11.69 -0.41
N LEU A 27 -3.61 -10.50 0.21
CA LEU A 27 -4.80 -9.72 0.57
C LEU A 27 -5.29 -8.84 -0.59
N ILE A 28 -4.39 -8.36 -1.47
CA ILE A 28 -4.74 -7.56 -2.66
C ILE A 28 -4.99 -8.45 -3.88
N LEU A 29 -4.16 -9.48 -4.09
CA LEU A 29 -4.22 -10.38 -5.24
C LEU A 29 -5.08 -11.63 -4.99
N GLY A 30 -5.52 -11.88 -3.75
CA GLY A 30 -6.17 -13.12 -3.36
C GLY A 30 -5.18 -14.26 -3.07
N LYS A 31 -5.69 -15.48 -2.84
CA LYS A 31 -4.94 -16.69 -2.44
C LYS A 31 -3.95 -17.23 -3.50
N GLU A 32 -3.48 -16.41 -4.44
CA GLU A 32 -2.72 -16.84 -5.62
C GLU A 32 -1.21 -16.52 -5.57
N THR A 33 -0.65 -16.24 -4.38
CA THR A 33 0.80 -15.97 -4.29
C THR A 33 1.68 -17.19 -4.59
N ASP A 34 1.14 -18.40 -4.45
CA ASP A 34 1.89 -19.64 -4.60
C ASP A 34 2.17 -20.03 -6.07
N ASN A 35 1.59 -19.32 -7.04
CA ASN A 35 1.71 -19.60 -8.48
C ASN A 35 2.41 -18.50 -9.29
N LEU A 36 3.02 -17.51 -8.64
CA LEU A 36 3.67 -16.40 -9.34
C LEU A 36 4.95 -16.86 -10.04
N ASN A 37 5.06 -16.55 -11.34
CA ASN A 37 6.28 -16.78 -12.09
C ASN A 37 7.35 -15.72 -11.75
N LYS A 38 8.59 -15.94 -12.22
CA LYS A 38 9.72 -15.02 -11.96
C LYS A 38 9.48 -13.59 -12.47
N LYS A 39 8.72 -13.43 -13.56
CA LYS A 39 8.40 -12.11 -14.14
C LYS A 39 7.41 -11.38 -13.24
N GLU A 40 6.34 -12.04 -12.83
CA GLU A 40 5.29 -11.48 -11.96
C GLU A 40 5.87 -11.08 -10.61
N THR A 41 6.72 -11.93 -10.02
CA THR A 41 7.44 -11.62 -8.78
C THR A 41 8.27 -10.34 -8.91
N LYS A 42 9.00 -10.20 -10.02
CA LYS A 42 9.83 -9.02 -10.29
C LYS A 42 8.97 -7.76 -10.49
N GLN A 43 7.83 -7.87 -11.16
CA GLN A 43 6.90 -6.75 -11.36
C GLN A 43 6.33 -6.26 -10.02
N ILE A 44 5.94 -7.20 -9.16
CA ILE A 44 5.47 -6.91 -7.80
C ILE A 44 6.55 -6.20 -6.98
N GLU A 45 7.80 -6.71 -6.99
CA GLU A 45 8.90 -6.06 -6.28
C GLU A 45 9.18 -4.63 -6.77
N LEU A 46 9.10 -4.41 -8.09
CA LEU A 46 9.27 -3.08 -8.68
C LEU A 46 8.13 -2.15 -8.26
N PHE A 47 6.90 -2.67 -8.21
CA PHE A 47 5.73 -1.93 -7.77
C PHE A 47 5.87 -1.51 -6.30
N GLU A 48 6.15 -2.46 -5.39
CA GLU A 48 6.29 -2.17 -3.95
C GLU A 48 7.40 -1.15 -3.67
N LYS A 49 8.60 -1.34 -4.22
CA LYS A 49 9.70 -0.38 -4.09
C LYS A 49 9.37 0.98 -4.70
N GLY A 50 8.56 1.00 -5.75
CA GLY A 50 8.08 2.23 -6.35
C GLY A 50 7.10 2.97 -5.44
N LEU A 51 6.19 2.26 -4.77
CA LEU A 51 5.26 2.85 -3.81
C LEU A 51 6.00 3.47 -2.61
N GLU A 52 6.92 2.71 -2.01
CA GLU A 52 7.75 3.17 -0.87
C GLU A 52 8.50 4.47 -1.16
N ARG A 53 8.92 4.69 -2.41
CA ARG A 53 9.68 5.88 -2.81
C ARG A 53 8.84 7.08 -3.16
N ASN A 54 7.58 6.85 -3.58
CA ASN A 54 6.77 7.90 -4.21
C ASN A 54 5.61 8.36 -3.33
N LEU A 55 5.10 7.52 -2.44
CA LEU A 55 4.01 7.88 -1.54
C LEU A 55 4.52 8.62 -0.30
N SER A 56 3.81 9.65 0.10
CA SER A 56 4.07 10.46 1.30
C SER A 56 2.78 10.66 2.09
N LYS A 57 2.90 10.86 3.42
CA LYS A 57 1.76 11.21 4.28
C LYS A 57 1.10 12.54 3.91
N ASP A 58 1.86 13.42 3.25
CA ASP A 58 1.37 14.73 2.81
C ASP A 58 0.59 14.65 1.48
N ASP A 59 0.53 13.48 0.83
CA ASP A 59 -0.25 13.32 -0.38
C ASP A 59 -1.75 13.42 -0.09
N THR A 60 -2.48 14.16 -0.93
CA THR A 60 -3.93 13.98 -0.99
C THR A 60 -4.25 12.58 -1.51
N ILE A 61 -5.44 12.07 -1.19
CA ILE A 61 -5.88 10.76 -1.66
C ILE A 61 -5.81 10.68 -3.20
N GLU A 62 -6.21 11.73 -3.91
CA GLU A 62 -6.15 11.79 -5.36
C GLU A 62 -4.71 11.76 -5.90
N SER A 63 -3.79 12.48 -5.25
CA SER A 63 -2.36 12.46 -5.59
C SER A 63 -1.78 11.06 -5.39
N ALA A 64 -2.04 10.46 -4.23
CA ALA A 64 -1.54 9.15 -3.85
C ALA A 64 -2.07 8.05 -4.78
N VAL A 65 -3.37 8.07 -5.11
CA VAL A 65 -3.96 7.13 -6.08
C VAL A 65 -3.34 7.31 -7.47
N SER A 66 -3.11 8.55 -7.90
CA SER A 66 -2.44 8.82 -9.19
C SER A 66 -1.01 8.27 -9.22
N LYS A 67 -0.27 8.40 -8.11
CA LYS A 67 1.08 7.83 -7.96
C LYS A 67 1.06 6.30 -7.98
N ILE A 68 0.09 5.67 -7.30
CA ILE A 68 -0.11 4.21 -7.36
C ILE A 68 -0.27 3.75 -8.81
N VAL A 69 -1.13 4.43 -9.58
CA VAL A 69 -1.35 4.10 -11.00
C VAL A 69 -0.07 4.28 -11.82
N LYS A 70 0.67 5.38 -11.63
CA LYS A 70 1.94 5.60 -12.35
C LYS A 70 2.96 4.51 -12.05
N VAL A 71 3.11 4.12 -10.78
CA VAL A 71 4.04 3.07 -10.38
C VAL A 71 3.62 1.71 -10.93
N ALA A 72 2.32 1.39 -10.91
CA ALA A 72 1.79 0.15 -11.49
C ALA A 72 2.07 0.06 -13.00
N LEU A 73 1.80 1.13 -13.74
CA LEU A 73 2.06 1.19 -15.18
C LEU A 73 3.56 1.09 -15.48
N ALA A 74 4.41 1.74 -14.69
CA ALA A 74 5.85 1.66 -14.84
C ALA A 74 6.40 0.26 -14.54
N ALA A 75 5.84 -0.46 -13.56
CA ALA A 75 6.22 -1.83 -13.24
C ALA A 75 5.81 -2.82 -14.34
N GLU A 76 4.64 -2.62 -14.96
CA GLU A 76 4.12 -3.51 -16.00
C GLU A 76 4.77 -3.26 -17.36
N TYR A 77 4.82 -2.01 -17.80
CA TYR A 77 5.18 -1.61 -19.17
C TYR A 77 6.53 -0.89 -19.27
N GLY A 78 7.17 -0.62 -18.14
CA GLY A 78 8.42 0.10 -18.05
C GLY A 78 8.24 1.62 -17.80
N PRO A 79 9.28 2.28 -17.26
CA PRO A 79 9.20 3.69 -16.85
C PRO A 79 9.02 4.67 -18.02
N SER A 80 9.39 4.27 -19.24
CA SER A 80 9.22 5.11 -20.44
C SER A 80 7.76 5.47 -20.71
N LEU A 81 6.82 4.57 -20.38
CA LEU A 81 5.39 4.81 -20.58
C LEU A 81 4.89 6.02 -19.79
N VAL A 82 5.32 6.14 -18.53
CA VAL A 82 4.84 7.20 -17.62
C VAL A 82 5.73 8.45 -17.61
N ALA A 83 6.88 8.40 -18.27
CA ALA A 83 7.77 9.55 -18.44
C ALA A 83 7.23 10.54 -19.49
N ASP A 84 6.42 10.07 -20.44
CA ASP A 84 5.77 10.91 -21.44
C ASP A 84 4.52 11.59 -20.86
N ARG A 85 4.40 12.89 -21.09
CA ARG A 85 3.21 13.70 -20.72
C ARG A 85 1.94 13.19 -21.41
N SER A 86 2.06 12.51 -22.54
CA SER A 86 0.92 11.90 -23.24
C SER A 86 0.18 10.83 -22.40
N SER A 87 0.83 10.29 -21.36
CA SER A 87 0.25 9.28 -20.47
C SER A 87 -0.62 9.85 -19.34
N GLU A 88 -0.54 11.15 -19.05
CA GLU A 88 -1.27 11.78 -17.95
C GLU A 88 -2.81 11.62 -18.04
N PRO A 89 -3.45 11.77 -19.23
CA PRO A 89 -4.89 11.53 -19.35
C PRO A 89 -5.29 10.08 -19.00
N MET A 90 -4.46 9.11 -19.37
CA MET A 90 -4.68 7.69 -19.06
C MET A 90 -4.57 7.46 -17.55
N VAL A 91 -3.50 7.96 -16.92
CA VAL A 91 -3.31 7.88 -15.47
C VAL A 91 -4.51 8.47 -14.74
N ARG A 92 -4.95 9.67 -15.14
CA ARG A 92 -6.08 10.35 -14.54
C ARG A 92 -7.39 9.55 -14.69
N THR A 93 -7.61 8.96 -15.86
CA THR A 93 -8.82 8.15 -16.13
C THR A 93 -8.86 6.92 -15.24
N ILE A 94 -7.74 6.21 -15.10
CA ILE A 94 -7.64 5.03 -14.24
C ILE A 94 -7.79 5.43 -12.76
N ALA A 95 -7.11 6.48 -12.33
CA ALA A 95 -7.21 6.98 -10.95
C ALA A 95 -8.66 7.35 -10.60
N GLN A 96 -9.37 8.01 -11.51
CA GLN A 96 -10.78 8.34 -11.31
C GLN A 96 -11.66 7.10 -11.23
N ALA A 97 -11.42 6.09 -12.06
CA ALA A 97 -12.14 4.82 -12.00
C ALA A 97 -11.93 4.10 -10.65
N ILE A 98 -10.71 4.13 -10.11
CA ILE A 98 -10.40 3.60 -8.78
C ILE A 98 -11.18 4.37 -7.70
N LEU A 99 -11.14 5.70 -7.74
CA LEU A 99 -11.81 6.54 -6.73
C LEU A 99 -13.34 6.40 -6.74
N ASN A 100 -13.92 6.17 -7.92
CA ASN A 100 -15.36 6.00 -8.11
C ASN A 100 -15.86 4.60 -7.76
N ASN A 101 -14.97 3.61 -7.63
CA ASN A 101 -15.33 2.26 -7.23
C ASN A 101 -15.00 2.03 -5.74
N SER A 102 -15.99 1.69 -4.92
CA SER A 102 -15.83 1.57 -3.46
C SER A 102 -14.81 0.50 -3.06
N GLN A 103 -14.75 -0.62 -3.78
CA GLN A 103 -13.84 -1.72 -3.49
C GLN A 103 -12.40 -1.36 -3.88
N LEU A 104 -12.20 -0.81 -5.09
CA LEU A 104 -10.87 -0.39 -5.55
C LEU A 104 -10.34 0.78 -4.70
N ARG A 105 -11.20 1.74 -4.35
CA ARG A 105 -10.85 2.83 -3.45
C ARG A 105 -10.38 2.31 -2.09
N LYS A 106 -11.10 1.34 -1.51
CA LYS A 106 -10.68 0.70 -0.25
C LYS A 106 -9.29 0.08 -0.37
N GLN A 107 -9.05 -0.71 -1.43
CA GLN A 107 -7.74 -1.33 -1.67
C GLN A 107 -6.63 -0.30 -1.85
N ALA A 108 -6.89 0.79 -2.58
CA ALA A 108 -5.93 1.87 -2.75
C ALA A 108 -5.62 2.58 -1.44
N LEU A 109 -6.62 2.86 -0.59
CA LEU A 109 -6.39 3.46 0.73
C LEU A 109 -5.55 2.55 1.64
N MET A 110 -5.73 1.23 1.58
CA MET A 110 -4.89 0.29 2.33
C MET A 110 -3.43 0.30 1.85
N LEU A 111 -3.20 0.48 0.54
CA LEU A 111 -1.84 0.67 0.02
C LEU A 111 -1.24 1.99 0.53
N ILE A 112 -2.00 3.09 0.49
CA ILE A 112 -1.54 4.40 0.95
C ILE A 112 -1.15 4.34 2.42
N ASP A 113 -2.05 3.85 3.28
CA ASP A 113 -1.82 3.71 4.72
C ASP A 113 -0.51 2.97 5.03
N ARG A 114 -0.24 1.89 4.29
CA ARG A 114 0.97 1.10 4.48
C ARG A 114 2.25 1.78 3.99
N PHE A 115 2.21 2.35 2.78
CA PHE A 115 3.41 2.77 2.08
C PHE A 115 3.75 4.25 2.26
N ALA A 116 2.80 5.08 2.70
CA ALA A 116 3.05 6.48 3.04
C ALA A 116 3.79 6.64 4.38
N ASP A 117 3.85 5.59 5.21
CA ASP A 117 4.40 5.63 6.57
C ASP A 117 5.93 5.64 6.67
N HIS A 118 6.64 5.49 5.54
CA HIS A 118 8.09 5.25 5.50
C HIS A 118 8.97 6.44 5.05
N VAL A 119 8.46 7.67 5.06
CA VAL A 119 9.24 8.91 4.80
C VAL A 119 8.94 9.97 5.84
#